data_AF-A0A1H6Q5F1-F1
#
_entry.id   AF-A0A1H6Q5F1-F1
#
_cell.length_a   1.000
_cell.length_b   1.000
_cell.length_c   1.000
_cell.angle_alpha   90.00
_cell.angle_beta   90.00
_cell.angle_gamma   90.00
#
_symmetry.space_group_name_H-M   'P 1'
#
loop_
_entity.id
_entity.type
_entity.pdbx_description
1 polymer ?
#
loop_
_entity_poly.entity_id
_entity_poly.type
_entity_poly.pdbx_seq_one_letter_code
_entity_poly.pdbx_strand_id
1 'polypeptide(L)'
;MDSKSLVKLAKSLSDPTRLALLQEIAKGTNKGCADLFEFVPISQPSMSQHLKALSEAGLVESRKEGRNMKVAIIEEKVKELEDFLRSLR
;
A
#
# COMPACT_ATOMS: atom_id res chain seq x y z
N MET A 1 15.62 1.51 7.72
CA MET A 1 14.40 1.41 8.55
C MET A 1 14.72 0.87 9.93
N ASP A 2 14.09 1.38 11.00
CA ASP A 2 14.21 0.83 12.37
C ASP A 2 13.22 -0.32 12.66
N SER A 3 13.42 -1.03 13.78
CA SER A 3 12.57 -2.17 14.16
C SER A 3 11.10 -1.79 14.41
N LYS A 4 10.85 -0.59 14.98
CA LYS A 4 9.48 -0.15 15.28
C LYS A 4 8.69 0.10 14.00
N SER A 5 9.33 0.73 13.03
CA SER A 5 8.80 1.00 11.70
C SER A 5 8.55 -0.30 10.93
N LEU A 6 9.47 -1.27 11.01
CA LEU A 6 9.28 -2.59 10.41
C LEU A 6 8.07 -3.31 11.01
N VAL A 7 7.92 -3.33 12.34
CA VAL A 7 6.76 -3.98 12.98
C VAL A 7 5.45 -3.34 12.54
N LYS A 8 5.40 -2.00 12.41
CA LYS A 8 4.21 -1.31 11.90
C LYS A 8 3.91 -1.69 10.44
N LEU A 9 4.93 -1.71 9.59
CA LEU A 9 4.82 -2.10 8.19
C LEU A 9 4.34 -3.55 8.06
N ALA A 10 4.98 -4.48 8.78
CA ALA A 10 4.63 -5.91 8.76
C ALA A 10 3.19 -6.17 9.23
N LYS A 11 2.71 -5.46 10.27
CA LYS A 11 1.29 -5.51 10.70
C LYS A 11 0.33 -4.99 9.63
N SER A 12 0.75 -3.99 8.86
CA SER A 12 -0.06 -3.53 7.72
C SER A 12 -0.09 -4.59 6.62
N LEU A 13 1.02 -5.26 6.33
CA LEU A 13 1.09 -6.31 5.31
C LEU A 13 0.42 -7.64 5.71
N SER A 14 0.19 -7.90 7.00
CA SER A 14 -0.36 -9.18 7.48
C SER A 14 -1.84 -9.40 7.18
N ASP A 15 -2.48 -8.51 6.42
CA ASP A 15 -3.89 -8.60 6.03
C ASP A 15 -3.98 -8.96 4.54
N PRO A 16 -4.71 -10.03 4.19
CA PRO A 16 -4.74 -10.55 2.83
C PRO A 16 -5.35 -9.55 1.84
N THR A 17 -6.33 -8.76 2.27
CA THR A 17 -6.95 -7.73 1.43
C THR A 17 -5.96 -6.60 1.14
N ARG A 18 -5.20 -6.14 2.15
CA ARG A 18 -4.15 -5.13 1.95
C ARG A 18 -3.03 -5.62 1.06
N LEU A 19 -2.65 -6.89 1.17
CA LEU A 19 -1.64 -7.49 0.30
C LEU A 19 -2.13 -7.58 -1.15
N ALA A 20 -3.38 -8.00 -1.37
CA ALA A 20 -4.00 -8.04 -2.69
C ALA A 20 -4.07 -6.63 -3.31
N LEU A 21 -4.47 -5.62 -2.53
CA LEU A 21 -4.48 -4.23 -2.98
C LEU A 21 -3.09 -3.75 -3.39
N LEU A 22 -2.06 -4.02 -2.59
CA LEU A 22 -0.68 -3.67 -2.93
C LEU A 22 -0.22 -4.34 -4.23
N GLN A 23 -0.55 -5.62 -4.44
CA GLN A 23 -0.23 -6.32 -5.68
C GLN A 23 -0.93 -5.67 -6.88
N GLU A 24 -2.18 -5.24 -6.73
CA GLU A 24 -2.91 -4.55 -7.79
C GLU A 24 -2.36 -3.15 -8.09
N ILE A 25 -1.93 -2.42 -7.07
CA ILE A 25 -1.26 -1.12 -7.22
C ILE A 25 0.11 -1.32 -7.87
N ALA A 26 0.85 -2.38 -7.53
CA ALA A 26 2.16 -2.67 -8.12
C ALA A 26 2.10 -2.98 -9.63
N LYS A 27 0.97 -3.49 -10.14
CA LYS A 27 0.78 -3.80 -11.57
C LYS A 27 0.69 -2.57 -12.46
N GLY A 28 0.50 -1.37 -11.90
CA GLY A 28 0.42 -0.15 -12.71
C GLY A 28 0.59 1.10 -11.87
N THR A 29 1.50 1.97 -12.30
CA THR A 29 1.63 3.32 -11.74
C THR A 29 0.35 4.11 -12.05
N ASN A 30 -0.32 4.67 -11.03
CA ASN A 30 -1.51 5.54 -11.15
C ASN A 30 -2.89 4.88 -11.40
N LYS A 31 -3.17 3.67 -10.87
CA LYS A 31 -4.57 3.19 -10.85
C LYS A 31 -5.45 4.17 -10.07
N GLY A 32 -6.61 4.49 -10.63
CA GLY A 32 -7.66 5.17 -9.92
C GLY A 32 -8.19 4.26 -8.81
N CYS A 33 -8.58 4.83 -7.67
CA CYS A 33 -9.21 4.07 -6.59
C CYS A 33 -10.48 3.35 -7.08
N ALA A 34 -11.16 3.90 -8.09
CA ALA A 34 -12.28 3.27 -8.79
C ALA A 34 -11.88 1.95 -9.48
N ASP A 35 -10.70 1.89 -10.10
CA ASP A 35 -10.23 0.71 -10.81
C ASP A 35 -9.89 -0.43 -9.84
N LEU A 36 -9.49 -0.11 -8.61
CA LEU A 36 -9.20 -1.10 -7.57
C LEU A 36 -10.45 -1.90 -7.13
N PHE A 37 -11.66 -1.33 -7.30
CA PHE A 37 -12.91 -2.04 -7.00
C PHE A 37 -13.18 -3.22 -7.91
N GLU A 38 -12.68 -3.17 -9.15
CA GLU A 38 -12.89 -4.24 -10.11
C GLU A 38 -12.05 -5.48 -9.76
N PHE A 39 -10.94 -5.29 -9.04
CA PHE A 39 -10.00 -6.36 -8.71
C PHE A 39 -10.10 -6.86 -7.27
N VAL A 40 -10.57 -6.02 -6.34
CA VAL A 40 -10.72 -6.38 -4.92
C VAL A 40 -12.18 -6.17 -4.51
N PRO A 41 -12.98 -7.24 -4.36
CA PRO A 41 -14.42 -7.16 -4.15
C PRO A 41 -14.78 -6.79 -2.70
N ILE A 42 -14.52 -5.55 -2.33
CA ILE A 42 -14.83 -4.97 -1.01
C ILE A 42 -15.62 -3.67 -1.15
N SER A 43 -16.27 -3.26 -0.05
CA SER A 43 -16.99 -1.99 0.00
C SER A 43 -16.05 -0.77 -0.08
N GLN A 44 -16.56 0.36 -0.56
CA GLN A 44 -15.79 1.61 -0.63
C GLN A 44 -15.30 2.14 0.73
N PRO A 45 -16.10 2.07 1.82
CA PRO A 45 -15.59 2.36 3.17
C PRO A 45 -14.42 1.45 3.57
N SER A 46 -14.52 0.14 3.30
CA SER A 46 -13.45 -0.81 3.61
C SER A 46 -12.19 -0.49 2.82
N MET A 47 -12.30 -0.26 1.51
CA MET A 47 -11.19 0.14 0.63
C MET A 47 -10.44 1.35 1.20
N SER A 48 -11.18 2.41 1.56
CA SER A 48 -10.59 3.63 2.11
C SER A 48 -9.86 3.38 3.42
N GLN A 49 -10.38 2.51 4.29
CA GLN A 49 -9.71 2.11 5.52
C GLN A 49 -8.43 1.33 5.25
N HIS A 50 -8.45 0.38 4.31
CA HIS A 50 -7.25 -0.38 3.92
C HIS A 50 -6.17 0.50 3.31
N LEU A 51 -6.53 1.39 2.39
CA LEU A 51 -5.60 2.36 1.78
C LEU A 51 -5.02 3.32 2.82
N LYS A 52 -5.84 3.79 3.76
CA LYS A 52 -5.37 4.62 4.88
C LYS A 52 -4.35 3.87 5.74
N ALA A 53 -4.62 2.62 6.10
CA ALA A 53 -3.70 1.80 6.89
C ALA A 53 -2.36 1.53 6.16
N LEU A 54 -2.41 1.33 4.83
CA LEU A 54 -1.22 1.21 3.98
C LEU A 54 -0.43 2.52 3.93
N SER A 55 -1.13 3.65 3.83
CA SER A 55 -0.51 4.98 3.79
C SER A 55 0.11 5.35 5.14
N GLU A 56 -0.55 5.06 6.26
CA GLU A 56 0.00 5.24 7.60
C GLU A 56 1.23 4.36 7.87
N ALA A 57 1.34 3.22 7.18
CA ALA A 57 2.53 2.38 7.19
C ALA A 57 3.65 2.89 6.27
N GLY A 58 3.38 3.93 5.47
CA GLY A 58 4.32 4.52 4.52
C GLY A 58 4.52 3.70 3.24
N LEU A 59 3.65 2.73 2.96
CA LEU A 59 3.77 1.85 1.79
C LEU A 59 3.14 2.44 0.52
N VAL A 60 2.12 3.26 0.68
CA VAL A 60 1.42 3.90 -0.43
C VAL A 60 1.20 5.37 -0.17
N GLU A 61 1.15 6.13 -1.24
CA GLU A 61 0.66 7.51 -1.26
C GLU A 61 -0.63 7.58 -2.08
N SER A 62 -1.48 8.53 -1.71
CA SER A 62 -2.71 8.82 -2.43
C SER A 62 -2.75 10.29 -2.81
N ARG A 63 -3.01 10.59 -4.08
CA ARG A 63 -3.14 11.95 -4.60
C ARG A 63 -4.46 12.13 -5.31
N LYS A 64 -5.09 13.29 -5.12
CA LYS A 64 -6.29 13.66 -5.87
C LYS A 64 -5.87 14.18 -7.25
N GLU A 65 -6.38 13.58 -8.31
CA GLU A 65 -6.18 14.02 -9.69
C GLU A 65 -7.57 14.25 -10.33
N GLY A 66 -7.99 15.51 -10.35
CA GLY A 66 -9.35 15.89 -10.76
C GLY A 66 -10.41 15.33 -9.81
N ARG A 67 -11.32 14.49 -10.34
CA ARG A 67 -12.37 13.80 -9.57
C ARG A 67 -11.92 12.46 -9.00
N ASN A 68 -10.77 11.95 -9.45
CA ASN A 68 -10.29 10.62 -9.10
C ASN A 68 -9.22 10.71 -8.01
N MET A 69 -9.19 9.70 -7.14
CA MET A 69 -8.06 9.46 -6.23
C MET A 69 -7.13 8.46 -6.91
N LYS A 70 -5.85 8.79 -7.03
CA LYS A 70 -4.82 7.86 -7.50
C LYS A 70 -4.00 7.37 -6.33
N VAL A 71 -3.61 6.10 -6.39
CA VAL A 71 -2.77 5.46 -5.38
C VAL A 71 -1.53 4.90 -6.05
N ALA A 72 -0.38 5.06 -5.39
CA ALA A 72 0.89 4.53 -5.85
C ALA A 72 1.70 3.97 -4.67
N ILE A 73 2.58 3.01 -4.94
CA ILE A 73 3.54 2.50 -3.97
C ILE A 73 4.66 3.53 -3.80
N ILE A 74 5.10 3.73 -2.56
CA ILE A 74 6.28 4.54 -2.25
C ILE A 74 7.51 3.64 -2.40
N GLU A 75 8.21 3.77 -3.52
CA GLU A 75 9.35 2.91 -3.88
C GLU A 75 10.48 3.00 -2.85
N GLU A 76 10.73 4.18 -2.28
CA GLU A 76 11.74 4.40 -1.25
C GLU A 76 11.46 3.53 -0.01
N LYS A 77 10.19 3.35 0.35
CA LYS A 77 9.81 2.53 1.51
C LYS A 77 10.03 1.05 1.25
N VAL A 78 9.74 0.59 0.03
CA VAL A 78 10.02 -0.79 -0.39
C VAL A 78 11.52 -1.05 -0.37
N LYS A 79 12.32 -0.10 -0.87
CA LYS A 79 13.78 -0.19 -0.82
C LYS A 79 14.31 -0.25 0.61
N GLU A 80 13.81 0.58 1.52
CA GLU A 80 14.17 0.51 2.95
C GLU A 80 13.88 -0.86 3.59
N LEU A 81 12.78 -1.51 3.19
CA LEU A 81 12.42 -2.86 3.63
C LEU A 81 13.39 -3.89 3.06
N GLU A 82 13.69 -3.80 1.77
CA GLU A 82 14.66 -4.67 1.12
C GLU A 82 16.05 -4.56 1.78
N ASP A 83 16.54 -3.34 1.98
CA ASP A 83 17.83 -3.06 2.62
C ASP A 83 17.87 -3.62 4.05
N PHE A 84 16.78 -3.48 4.81
CA PHE A 84 16.68 -4.07 6.15
C PHE A 84 16.78 -5.60 6.09
N LEU A 85 15.99 -6.26 5.22
CA LEU A 85 16.03 -7.72 5.09
C LEU A 85 17.40 -8.22 4.61
N ARG A 86 18.06 -7.47 3.72
CA ARG A 86 19.43 -7.74 3.28
C ARG A 86 20.47 -7.58 4.38
N SER A 87 20.18 -6.87 5.46
CA SER A 87 21.10 -6.74 6.61
C SER A 87 21.01 -7.89 7.60
N LEU A 88 19.98 -8.75 7.49
CA LEU A 88 19.79 -9.92 8.36
C LEU A 88 20.55 -11.17 7.89
N ARG A 89 21.25 -11.09 6.75
CA ARG A 89 21.96 -12.21 6.12
C ARG A 89 23.46 -11.97 6.13
#